data_AF-A0A0Q9A5H5-F1
#
_entry.id   AF-A0A0Q9A5H5-F1
#
_cell.length_a   1.000
_cell.length_b   1.000
_cell.length_c   1.000
_cell.angle_alpha   90.00
_cell.angle_beta   90.00
_cell.angle_gamma   90.00
#
_symmetry.space_group_name_H-M   'P 1'
#
loop_
_entity.id
_entity.type
_entity.pdbx_description
1 polymer ?
#
loop_
_entity_poly.entity_id
_entity_poly.type
_entity_poly.pdbx_seq_one_letter_code
_entity_poly.pdbx_strand_id
1 'polypeptide(L)' 'MKNKSIILTVILLIIASGAYFRNNAIANIRNVDFLSIFAIGVLFGVLLVQIFQLIKTKN' A
#
# COMPACT_ATOMS: atom_id res chain seq x y z
N MET A 1 -15.62 9.83 7.50
CA MET A 1 -14.50 8.88 7.72
C MET A 1 -13.85 8.38 6.43
N LYS A 2 -14.54 8.30 5.28
CA LYS A 2 -14.00 7.76 4.01
C LYS A 2 -12.67 8.39 3.57
N ASN A 3 -12.53 9.72 3.67
CA ASN A 3 -11.27 10.41 3.36
C ASN A 3 -10.15 10.05 4.35
N LYS A 4 -10.47 9.81 5.63
CA LYS A 4 -9.49 9.35 6.63
C LYS A 4 -8.99 7.94 6.32
N SER A 5 -9.86 7.07 5.77
CA SER A 5 -9.48 5.73 5.32
C SER A 5 -8.51 5.77 4.14
N ILE A 6 -8.75 6.66 3.17
CA ILE A 6 -7.84 6.87 2.03
C ILE A 6 -6.49 7.36 2.51
N ILE A 7 -6.47 8.38 3.36
CA ILE A 7 -5.24 8.93 3.95
C ILE A 7 -4.46 7.85 4.71
N LEU A 8 -5.14 7.05 5.53
CA LEU A 8 -4.51 5.95 6.26
C LEU A 8 -3.91 4.90 5.32
N THR A 9 -4.64 4.53 4.26
CA THR A 9 -4.17 3.56 3.26
C THR A 9 -2.92 4.08 2.55
N VAL A 10 -2.88 5.37 2.20
CA VAL A 10 -1.69 6.02 1.61
C VAL A 10 -0.51 6.00 2.57
N ILE A 11 -0.71 6.35 3.85
CA ILE A 11 0.37 6.32 4.86
C ILE A 11 0.94 4.91 4.99
N LEU A 12 0.08 3.89 5.10
CA LEU A 12 0.51 2.49 5.17
C LEU A 12 1.28 2.06 3.92
N LEU A 13 0.87 2.51 2.74
CA LEU A 13 1.53 2.21 1.48
C LEU A 13 2.94 2.82 1.40
N ILE A 14 3.09 4.06 1.86
CA ILE A 14 4.39 4.73 1.97
C ILE A 14 5.31 3.98 2.94
N ILE A 15 4.79 3.63 4.12
CA ILE A 15 5.56 2.90 5.14
C ILE A 15 5.99 1.53 4.63
N ALA A 16 5.06 0.75 4.04
CA ALA A 16 5.35 -0.57 3.50
C ALA A 16 6.39 -0.50 2.36
N SER A 17 6.27 0.48 1.46
CA SER A 17 7.23 0.67 0.37
C SER A 17 8.60 1.09 0.90
N GLY A 18 8.66 2.03 1.85
CA GLY A 18 9.92 2.45 2.46
C GLY A 18 10.61 1.32 3.23
N ALA A 19 9.83 0.51 3.96
CA ALA A 19 10.35 -0.67 4.66
C ALA A 19 10.92 -1.71 3.67
N TYR A 20 10.23 -1.95 2.55
CA TYR A 20 10.73 -2.82 1.48
C TYR A 20 12.07 -2.33 0.94
N PHE A 21 12.16 -1.08 0.47
CA PHE A 21 13.41 -0.56 -0.10
C PHE A 21 14.57 -0.55 0.90
N ARG A 22 14.29 -0.23 2.18
CA ARG A 22 15.32 -0.27 3.24
C ARG A 22 15.81 -1.69 3.50
N ASN A 23 14.91 -2.67 3.61
CA ASN A 23 15.29 -4.04 3.96
C ASN A 23 15.96 -4.76 2.79
N ASN A 24 15.51 -4.53 1.55
CA ASN A 24 16.11 -5.11 0.36
C ASN A 24 17.56 -4.64 0.16
N ALA A 25 17.90 -3.43 0.64
CA ALA A 25 19.28 -2.94 0.62
C ALA A 25 20.21 -3.58 1.66
N ILE A 26 19.67 -4.22 2.71
CA ILE A 26 20.45 -4.74 3.86
C ILE A 26 20.50 -6.28 3.86
N ALA A 27 19.45 -6.95 3.40
CA ALA A 27 19.32 -8.40 3.49
C ALA A 27 18.74 -9.01 2.21
N ASN A 28 19.45 -9.98 1.61
CA ASN A 28 18.99 -10.72 0.42
C ASN A 28 18.13 -11.92 0.82
N ILE A 29 17.01 -11.68 1.50
CA ILE A 29 16.08 -12.73 1.96
C ILE A 29 14.85 -12.73 1.05
N ARG A 30 14.90 -13.55 -0.01
CA ARG A 30 13.84 -13.65 -1.04
C ARG A 30 12.41 -13.76 -0.49
N ASN A 31 12.18 -14.52 0.58
CA ASN A 31 10.82 -14.68 1.14
C ASN A 31 10.25 -13.39 1.73
N VAL A 32 11.11 -12.54 2.31
CA VAL A 32 10.70 -11.24 2.86
C VAL A 32 10.35 -10.27 1.73
N ASP A 33 11.07 -10.35 0.61
CA ASP A 33 10.81 -9.53 -0.57
C ASP A 33 9.46 -9.88 -1.22
N PHE A 34 9.18 -11.17 -1.41
CA PHE A 34 7.90 -11.62 -1.96
C PHE A 34 6.71 -11.19 -1.08
N LEU A 35 6.83 -11.37 0.24
CA LEU A 35 5.76 -10.97 1.16
C LEU A 35 5.53 -9.45 1.17
N SER A 36 6.62 -8.68 1.10
CA SER A 36 6.56 -7.22 1.07
C SER A 36 5.91 -6.70 -0.22
N ILE A 37 6.31 -7.24 -1.38
CA ILE A 37 5.72 -6.88 -2.68
C ILE A 37 4.23 -7.25 -2.70
N PHE A 38 3.87 -8.43 -2.19
CA PHE A 38 2.47 -8.85 -2.07
C PHE A 38 1.66 -7.88 -1.21
N ALA A 39 2.17 -7.52 -0.02
CA ALA A 39 1.50 -6.59 0.88
C ALA A 39 1.31 -5.20 0.25
N ILE A 40 2.33 -4.68 -0.45
CA ILE A 40 2.24 -3.41 -1.19
C ILE A 40 1.15 -3.51 -2.28
N GLY A 41 1.13 -4.61 -3.05
CA GLY A 41 0.12 -4.83 -4.08
C GLY A 41 -1.32 -4.87 -3.53
N VAL A 42 -1.53 -5.54 -2.39
CA VAL A 42 -2.84 -5.58 -1.72
C VAL A 42 -3.25 -4.16 -1.27
N LEU A 43 -2.37 -3.42 -0.61
CA LEU A 43 -2.66 -2.05 -0.17
C LEU A 43 -2.97 -1.14 -1.37
N PHE A 44 -2.28 -1.32 -2.49
CA PHE A 44 -2.54 -0.57 -3.71
C PHE A 44 -3.91 -0.89 -4.30
N GLY A 45 -4.28 -2.17 -4.36
CA GLY A 45 -5.62 -2.59 -4.80
C GLY A 45 -6.73 -2.01 -3.92
N VAL A 46 -6.53 -2.02 -2.59
CA VAL A 46 -7.47 -1.39 -1.63
C VAL A 46 -7.60 0.11 -1.91
N LEU A 47 -6.49 0.81 -2.14
CA LEU A 47 -6.51 2.24 -2.45
C LEU A 47 -7.28 2.53 -3.76
N LEU A 48 -7.07 1.73 -4.80
CA LEU A 48 -7.80 1.87 -6.07
C LEU A 48 -9.31 1.71 -5.86
N VAL A 49 -9.75 0.69 -5.13
CA VAL A 49 -11.18 0.49 -4.83
C VAL A 49 -11.75 1.70 -4.08
N GLN A 50 -11.02 2.23 -3.08
CA GLN A 50 -11.45 3.40 -2.34
C GLN A 50 -11.54 4.65 -3.24
N ILE A 51 -10.59 4.85 -4.17
CA ILE A 51 -10.62 5.94 -5.14
C ILE A 51 -11.80 5.80 -6.11
N PHE A 52 -12.04 4.61 -6.67
CA PHE A 52 -13.17 4.38 -7.57
C PHE A 52 -14.51 4.62 -6.87
N GLN A 53 -14.66 4.18 -5.61
CA GLN A 53 -15.85 4.47 -4.81
C GLN A 53 -16.02 5.96 -4.54
N LEU A 54 -14.92 6.69 -4.29
CA LEU A 54 -14.95 8.14 -4.09
C LEU A 54 -15.43 8.85 -5.35
N ILE A 55 -14.90 8.48 -6.51
CA ILE A 55 -15.30 9.05 -7.81
C ILE A 55 -16.77 8.74 -8.09
N LYS A 56 -17.19 7.48 -7.94
CA LYS A 56 -18.59 7.06 -8.15
C LYS A 56 -19.58 7.75 -7.21
N THR A 57 -19.18 8.11 -6.00
CA THR A 57 -20.06 8.81 -5.05
C THR A 57 -20.15 10.32 -5.33
N LYS A 58 -19.18 10.87 -6.06
CA LYS A 58 -19.11 12.31 -6.38
C LYS A 58 -19.80 12.67 -7.70
N ASN A 59 -19.89 11.73 -8.64
CA ASN A 59 -20.73 11.83 -9.84
C ASN A 59 -22.18 11.44 -9.51
#